data_AF-A0A3C0B3K1-F1
#
_entry.id   AF-A0A3C0B3K1-F1
#
_cell.length_a   1.000
_cell.length_b   1.000
_cell.length_c   1.000
_cell.angle_alpha   90.00
_cell.angle_beta   90.00
_cell.angle_gamma   90.00
#
_symmetry.space_group_name_H-M   'P 1'
#
loop_
_entity.id
_entity.type
_entity.pdbx_description
1 polymer ?
#
loop_
_entity_poly.entity_id
_entity_poly.type
_entity_poly.pdbx_seq_one_letter_code
_entity_poly.pdbx_strand_id
1 'polypeptide(L)'
;MKTIIYILSVVFLLTSCSKDFLEIDPEGDFNAENFYKTEGEFNAALTGAYAKLQGQIDIYFELTEYRSDYLDFAAPTAGTQDRFDITKFQDNSANVLIRDAWANYMNGILRCNVITDNLPAANLSESFKKQIEGEARFIRALTYFNMVRLWGDVPIILRQVTPQE
;
A
#
# COMPACT_ATOMS: atom_id res chain seq x y z
N MET A 1 58.43 -1.89 -30.72
CA MET A 1 57.46 -2.99 -30.51
C MET A 1 57.03 -3.12 -29.05
N LYS A 2 57.96 -3.21 -28.08
CA LYS A 2 57.60 -3.27 -26.64
C LYS A 2 56.78 -2.07 -26.15
N THR A 3 57.09 -0.85 -26.60
CA THR A 3 56.36 0.38 -26.28
C THR A 3 54.91 0.41 -26.81
N ILE A 4 54.65 -0.20 -27.97
CA ILE A 4 53.28 -0.29 -28.53
C ILE A 4 52.43 -1.25 -27.70
N ILE A 5 53.03 -2.34 -27.19
CA ILE A 5 52.35 -3.31 -26.33
C ILE A 5 51.93 -2.67 -24.99
N TYR A 6 52.78 -1.83 -24.40
CA TYR A 6 52.45 -1.09 -23.17
C TYR A 6 51.35 -0.04 -23.38
N ILE A 7 51.29 0.60 -24.55
CA ILE A 7 50.22 1.56 -24.87
C ILE A 7 48.89 0.82 -25.07
N LEU A 8 48.92 -0.34 -25.75
CA LEU A 8 47.72 -1.15 -25.97
C LEU A 8 47.14 -1.71 -24.66
N SER A 9 47.99 -2.09 -23.70
CA SER A 9 47.52 -2.58 -22.39
C SER A 9 46.86 -1.50 -21.54
N VAL A 10 47.35 -0.25 -21.61
CA VAL A 10 46.77 0.88 -20.88
C VAL A 10 45.40 1.26 -21.45
N VAL A 11 45.20 1.17 -22.77
CA VAL A 11 43.90 1.44 -23.40
C VAL A 11 42.86 0.39 -23.00
N PHE A 12 43.23 -0.88 -22.89
CA PHE A 12 42.33 -1.95 -22.44
C PHE A 12 41.91 -1.83 -20.97
N LEU A 13 42.75 -1.23 -20.12
CA LEU A 13 42.42 -0.98 -18.72
C LEU A 13 41.38 0.15 -18.54
N LEU A 14 41.29 1.08 -19.50
CA LEU A 14 40.35 2.21 -19.44
C LEU A 14 38.95 1.86 -19.96
N THR A 15 38.78 0.75 -20.69
CA THR A 15 37.48 0.30 -21.21
C THR A 15 36.83 -0.80 -20.36
N SER A 16 37.54 -1.32 -19.34
CA SER A 16 37.08 -2.43 -18.49
C SER A 16 36.09 -2.01 -17.39
N CYS A 17 35.87 -0.72 -17.18
CA CYS A 17 34.91 -0.20 -16.20
C CYS A 17 33.65 0.30 -16.94
N SER A 18 32.77 -0.63 -17.30
CA SER A 18 31.42 -0.25 -17.72
C SER A 18 30.64 0.25 -16.50
N LYS A 19 29.96 1.39 -16.63
CA LYS A 19 29.09 1.95 -15.58
C LYS A 19 27.99 0.96 -15.17
N ASP A 20 27.56 0.14 -16.12
CA ASP A 20 26.56 -0.92 -15.97
C ASP A 20 26.94 -2.02 -14.94
N PHE A 21 28.23 -2.14 -14.55
CA PHE A 21 28.64 -3.06 -13.47
C PHE A 21 28.35 -2.49 -12.07
N LEU A 22 28.29 -1.16 -11.93
CA LEU A 22 28.00 -0.47 -10.66
C LEU A 22 26.53 -0.06 -10.54
N GLU A 23 25.80 0.03 -11.65
CA GLU A 23 24.36 0.26 -11.70
C GLU A 23 23.63 -1.08 -11.91
N ILE A 24 23.73 -1.95 -10.91
CA ILE A 24 22.88 -3.15 -10.84
C ILE A 24 21.55 -2.69 -10.25
N ASP A 25 20.51 -2.60 -11.08
CA ASP A 25 19.15 -2.47 -10.57
C ASP A 25 18.89 -3.65 -9.63
N PRO A 26 18.48 -3.41 -8.38
CA PRO A 26 18.25 -4.49 -7.42
C PRO A 26 17.23 -5.49 -7.99
N GLU A 27 17.66 -6.73 -8.19
CA GLU A 27 16.80 -7.81 -8.68
C GLU A 27 15.66 -8.03 -7.67
N GLY A 28 14.44 -7.64 -8.07
CA GLY A 28 13.24 -7.75 -7.25
C GLY A 28 12.77 -6.47 -6.59
N ASP A 29 13.48 -5.34 -6.74
CA ASP A 29 12.94 -4.03 -6.37
C ASP A 29 12.18 -3.46 -7.55
N PHE A 30 10.86 -3.44 -7.45
CA PHE A 30 10.03 -2.73 -8.40
C PHE A 30 10.22 -1.24 -8.15
N ASN A 31 11.18 -0.63 -8.85
CA ASN A 31 11.41 0.80 -8.77
C ASN A 31 10.08 1.50 -9.04
N ALA A 32 9.54 2.23 -8.05
CA ALA A 32 8.18 2.75 -8.09
C ALA A 32 7.91 3.64 -9.31
N GLU A 33 8.96 4.25 -9.85
CA GLU A 33 8.95 5.06 -11.07
C GLU A 33 8.70 4.25 -12.35
N ASN A 34 8.98 2.94 -12.35
CA ASN A 34 8.96 2.09 -13.54
C ASN A 34 7.91 0.97 -13.52
N PHE A 35 7.17 0.78 -12.43
CA PHE A 35 6.26 -0.36 -12.25
C PHE A 35 4.91 -0.24 -12.97
N TYR A 36 4.39 0.96 -13.23
CA TYR A 36 3.00 1.11 -13.69
C TYR A 36 2.87 1.25 -15.22
N LYS A 37 3.24 0.20 -15.98
CA LYS A 37 3.30 0.26 -17.45
C LYS A 37 2.37 -0.71 -18.17
N THR A 38 2.23 -1.92 -17.64
CA THR A 38 1.56 -3.05 -18.30
C THR A 38 0.28 -3.45 -17.58
N GLU A 39 -0.63 -4.14 -18.28
CA GLU A 39 -1.85 -4.66 -17.66
C GLU A 39 -1.54 -5.60 -16.48
N GLY A 40 -0.49 -6.42 -16.58
CA GLY A 40 -0.07 -7.33 -15.51
C GLY A 40 0.33 -6.60 -14.23
N GLU A 41 1.07 -5.50 -14.34
CA GLU A 41 1.49 -4.70 -13.19
C GLU A 41 0.31 -3.97 -12.53
N PHE A 42 -0.62 -3.41 -13.33
CA PHE A 42 -1.84 -2.82 -12.79
C PHE A 42 -2.75 -3.86 -12.12
N ASN A 43 -2.87 -5.05 -12.69
CA ASN A 43 -3.61 -6.15 -12.05
C ASN A 43 -2.95 -6.61 -10.75
N ALA A 44 -1.62 -6.66 -10.70
CA ALA A 44 -0.90 -6.97 -9.47
C ALA A 44 -1.11 -5.89 -8.39
N ALA A 45 -1.05 -4.61 -8.77
CA ALA A 45 -1.34 -3.49 -7.88
C ALA A 45 -2.79 -3.56 -7.34
N LEU A 46 -3.76 -3.80 -8.22
CA LEU A 46 -5.17 -3.94 -7.87
C LEU A 46 -5.42 -5.15 -6.96
N THR A 47 -4.76 -6.28 -7.21
CA THR A 47 -4.76 -7.44 -6.31
C THR A 47 -4.26 -7.05 -4.91
N GLY A 48 -3.22 -6.23 -4.84
CA GLY A 48 -2.73 -5.67 -3.57
C GLY A 48 -3.75 -4.77 -2.86
N ALA A 49 -4.59 -4.03 -3.59
CA ALA A 49 -5.68 -3.25 -3.02
C ALA A 49 -6.81 -4.16 -2.48
N TYR A 50 -7.20 -5.19 -3.25
CA TYR A 50 -8.15 -6.20 -2.80
C TYR A 50 -7.66 -6.96 -1.56
N ALA A 51 -6.37 -7.30 -1.48
CA ALA A 51 -5.80 -7.95 -0.31
C ALA A 51 -5.94 -7.10 0.97
N LYS A 52 -5.84 -5.77 0.86
CA LYS A 52 -6.15 -4.87 1.98
C LYS A 52 -7.62 -4.86 2.31
N LEU A 53 -8.50 -4.77 1.31
CA LEU A 53 -9.95 -4.82 1.52
C LEU A 53 -10.38 -6.12 2.23
N GLN A 54 -9.80 -7.26 1.85
CA GLN A 54 -10.09 -8.54 2.50
C GLN A 54 -9.81 -8.48 4.01
N GLY A 55 -8.66 -7.95 4.41
CA GLY A 55 -8.29 -7.80 5.81
C GLY A 55 -9.12 -6.77 6.58
N GLN A 56 -9.83 -5.87 5.90
CA GLN A 56 -10.70 -4.89 6.56
C GLN A 56 -11.99 -5.52 7.10
N ILE A 57 -12.47 -6.63 6.53
CA ILE A 57 -13.74 -7.25 6.95
C ILE A 57 -13.64 -7.72 8.40
N ASP A 58 -12.59 -8.46 8.73
CA ASP A 58 -12.39 -8.98 10.09
C ASP A 58 -12.21 -7.84 11.10
N ILE A 59 -11.43 -6.82 10.73
CA ILE A 59 -11.22 -5.61 11.53
C ILE A 59 -12.54 -4.86 11.76
N TYR A 60 -13.33 -4.66 10.71
CA TYR A 60 -14.60 -3.96 10.79
C TYR A 60 -15.58 -4.72 11.70
N PHE A 61 -15.68 -6.04 11.52
CA PHE A 61 -16.51 -6.90 12.35
C PHE A 61 -16.08 -6.82 13.81
N GLU A 62 -14.77 -6.95 14.08
CA GLU A 62 -14.24 -6.89 15.44
C GLU A 62 -14.56 -5.56 16.14
N LEU A 63 -14.34 -4.44 15.44
CA LEU A 63 -14.62 -3.11 16.01
C LEU A 63 -16.11 -2.83 16.19
N THR A 64 -16.99 -3.45 15.38
CA THR A 64 -18.43 -3.20 15.48
C THR A 64 -19.12 -4.13 16.47
N GLU A 65 -18.74 -5.42 16.50
CA GLU A 65 -19.36 -6.39 17.41
C GLU A 65 -19.00 -6.16 18.87
N TYR A 66 -17.77 -5.73 19.18
CA TYR A 66 -17.47 -5.35 20.58
C TYR A 66 -18.26 -4.11 21.03
N ARG A 67 -18.80 -3.30 20.11
CA ARG A 67 -19.67 -2.17 20.45
C ARG A 67 -21.16 -2.55 20.45
N SER A 68 -21.50 -3.78 20.09
CA SER A 68 -22.86 -4.31 20.15
C SER A 68 -23.18 -4.85 21.55
N ASP A 69 -24.40 -5.34 21.74
CA ASP A 69 -24.83 -6.05 22.95
C ASP A 69 -24.57 -7.56 22.89
N TYR A 70 -23.94 -8.05 21.81
CA TYR A 70 -23.70 -9.48 21.60
C TYR A 70 -22.43 -9.99 22.31
N LEU A 71 -21.38 -9.17 22.34
CA LEU A 71 -20.10 -9.50 23.00
C LEU A 71 -19.91 -8.62 24.23
N ASP A 72 -19.78 -9.23 25.41
CA ASP A 72 -19.47 -8.50 26.65
C ASP A 72 -18.33 -9.15 27.43
N PHE A 73 -17.53 -8.31 28.08
CA PHE A 73 -16.49 -8.71 29.01
C PHE A 73 -16.81 -8.14 30.40
N ALA A 74 -16.86 -9.03 31.40
CA ALA A 74 -16.99 -8.61 32.80
C ALA A 74 -15.73 -7.92 33.33
N ALA A 75 -14.54 -8.36 32.87
CA ALA A 75 -13.24 -7.80 33.19
C ALA A 75 -12.22 -8.16 32.09
N PRO A 76 -11.15 -7.37 31.91
CA PRO A 76 -10.08 -7.71 30.98
C PRO A 76 -9.23 -8.88 31.52
N THR A 77 -8.65 -9.64 30.60
CA THR A 77 -7.64 -10.69 30.84
C THR A 77 -6.36 -10.37 30.06
N ALA A 78 -5.31 -11.19 30.21
CA ALA A 78 -4.06 -11.01 29.46
C ALA A 78 -4.34 -10.98 27.94
N GLY A 79 -4.04 -9.85 27.29
CA GLY A 79 -4.20 -9.67 25.84
C GLY A 79 -5.60 -9.24 25.38
N THR A 80 -6.55 -8.99 26.28
CA THR A 80 -7.93 -8.57 25.91
C THR A 80 -8.29 -7.16 26.34
N GLN A 81 -7.36 -6.41 26.94
CA GLN A 81 -7.60 -5.03 27.40
C GLN A 81 -8.18 -4.14 26.29
N ASP A 82 -7.60 -4.15 25.09
CA ASP A 82 -8.07 -3.32 23.98
C ASP A 82 -9.53 -3.63 23.58
N ARG A 83 -9.92 -4.91 23.64
CA ARG A 83 -11.28 -5.35 23.31
C ARG A 83 -12.25 -4.97 24.43
N PHE A 84 -11.82 -5.14 25.68
CA PHE A 84 -12.56 -4.72 26.86
C PHE A 84 -12.83 -3.21 26.84
N ASP A 85 -11.83 -2.39 26.51
CA ASP A 85 -12.00 -0.94 26.43
C ASP A 85 -13.04 -0.57 25.38
N ILE A 86 -13.03 -1.25 24.22
CA ILE A 86 -14.03 -1.06 23.15
C ILE A 86 -15.44 -1.43 23.64
N THR A 87 -15.61 -2.55 24.35
CA THR A 87 -16.95 -2.93 24.87
C THR A 87 -17.48 -1.97 25.91
N LYS A 88 -16.60 -1.29 26.65
CA LYS A 88 -17.00 -0.27 27.64
C LYS A 88 -17.05 1.15 27.07
N PHE A 89 -16.81 1.33 25.77
CA PHE A 89 -16.72 2.65 25.12
C PHE A 89 -15.65 3.54 25.78
N GLN A 90 -14.55 2.94 26.22
CA GLN A 90 -13.40 3.57 26.88
C GLN A 90 -12.16 3.58 25.98
N ASP A 91 -12.39 3.73 24.67
CA ASP A 91 -11.35 3.80 23.66
C ASP A 91 -10.28 4.86 24.01
N ASN A 92 -9.02 4.50 23.83
CA ASN A 92 -7.89 5.38 24.11
C ASN A 92 -6.81 5.27 23.04
N SER A 93 -5.88 6.22 23.03
CA SER A 93 -4.81 6.31 22.02
C SER A 93 -3.79 5.17 22.09
N ALA A 94 -3.75 4.39 23.17
CA ALA A 94 -2.86 3.25 23.30
C ALA A 94 -3.48 1.95 22.75
N ASN A 95 -4.76 1.95 22.39
CA ASN A 95 -5.47 0.78 21.88
C ASN A 95 -4.87 0.35 20.53
N VAL A 96 -4.23 -0.82 20.51
CA VAL A 96 -3.49 -1.33 19.36
C VAL A 96 -4.45 -1.73 18.24
N LEU A 97 -5.62 -2.29 18.58
CA LEU A 97 -6.63 -2.68 17.58
C LEU A 97 -7.12 -1.48 16.77
N ILE A 98 -7.43 -0.37 17.43
CA ILE A 98 -7.91 0.84 16.74
C ILE A 98 -6.80 1.45 15.87
N ARG A 99 -5.57 1.49 16.37
CA ARG A 99 -4.41 2.00 15.60
C ARG A 99 -4.14 1.16 14.36
N ASP A 100 -4.09 -0.16 14.52
CA ASP A 100 -3.77 -1.08 13.43
C ASP A 100 -4.91 -1.13 12.40
N ALA A 101 -6.16 -1.00 12.85
CA ALA A 101 -7.32 -0.81 11.99
C ALA A 101 -7.15 0.44 11.13
N TRP A 102 -6.95 1.61 11.74
CA TRP A 102 -6.73 2.87 11.03
C TRP A 102 -5.62 2.75 10.00
N ALA A 103 -4.48 2.19 10.39
CA ALA A 103 -3.35 1.96 9.49
C ALA A 103 -3.75 1.06 8.30
N ASN A 104 -4.51 -0.01 8.53
CA ASN A 104 -4.99 -0.88 7.45
C ASN A 104 -5.85 -0.12 6.43
N TYR A 105 -6.87 0.62 6.89
CA TYR A 105 -7.75 1.40 6.02
C TYR A 105 -6.97 2.45 5.21
N MET A 106 -6.10 3.22 5.88
CA MET A 106 -5.28 4.24 5.22
C MET A 106 -4.32 3.65 4.18
N ASN A 107 -3.72 2.49 4.46
CA ASN A 107 -2.90 1.77 3.49
C ASN A 107 -3.72 1.25 2.30
N GLY A 108 -4.98 0.85 2.51
CA GLY A 108 -5.91 0.50 1.44
C GLY A 108 -6.21 1.69 0.52
N ILE A 109 -6.49 2.85 1.11
CA ILE A 109 -6.67 4.12 0.37
C ILE A 109 -5.43 4.47 -0.44
N LEU A 110 -4.25 4.40 0.17
CA LEU A 110 -2.99 4.70 -0.51
C LEU A 110 -2.81 3.83 -1.76
N ARG A 111 -3.03 2.51 -1.66
CA ARG A 111 -2.91 1.59 -2.81
C ARG A 111 -3.86 1.95 -3.94
N CYS A 112 -5.11 2.31 -3.61
CA CYS A 112 -6.07 2.75 -4.61
C CYS A 112 -5.62 4.06 -5.28
N ASN A 113 -5.10 5.01 -4.50
CA ASN A 113 -4.63 6.29 -5.02
C ASN A 113 -3.43 6.13 -5.96
N VAL A 114 -2.47 5.28 -5.60
CA VAL A 114 -1.31 4.99 -6.45
C VAL A 114 -1.76 4.42 -7.81
N ILE A 115 -2.73 3.51 -7.81
CA ILE A 115 -3.30 2.97 -9.06
C ILE A 115 -3.93 4.10 -9.88
N THR A 116 -4.82 4.91 -9.29
CA THR A 116 -5.55 5.94 -10.02
C THR A 116 -4.65 7.08 -10.52
N ASP A 117 -3.56 7.37 -9.83
CA ASP A 117 -2.65 8.45 -10.21
C ASP A 117 -1.66 8.03 -11.31
N ASN A 118 -1.28 6.76 -11.37
CA ASN A 118 -0.37 6.25 -12.41
C ASN A 118 -1.09 5.79 -13.69
N LEU A 119 -2.35 5.39 -13.60
CA LEU A 119 -3.13 4.85 -14.72
C LEU A 119 -3.26 5.79 -15.94
N PRO A 120 -3.39 7.14 -15.79
CA PRO A 120 -3.50 8.04 -16.93
C PRO A 120 -2.27 7.99 -17.85
N ALA A 121 -1.07 7.85 -17.27
CA ALA A 121 0.20 7.86 -18.00
C ALA A 121 0.50 6.54 -18.75
N ALA A 122 -0.17 5.44 -18.38
CA ALA A 122 0.08 4.13 -18.99
C ALA A 122 -0.47 4.04 -20.42
N ASN A 123 0.26 3.39 -21.33
CA ASN A 123 -0.19 3.18 -22.71
C ASN A 123 -1.00 1.87 -22.84
N LEU A 124 -2.22 1.87 -22.29
CA LEU A 124 -3.12 0.71 -22.19
C LEU A 124 -4.47 0.98 -22.85
N SER A 125 -5.25 -0.07 -23.12
CA SER A 125 -6.58 0.07 -23.71
C SER A 125 -7.53 0.85 -22.80
N GLU A 126 -8.38 1.68 -23.41
CA GLU A 126 -9.33 2.53 -22.65
C GLU A 126 -10.34 1.69 -21.85
N SER A 127 -10.74 0.53 -22.38
CA SER A 127 -11.59 -0.42 -21.66
C SER A 127 -10.92 -0.95 -20.41
N PHE A 128 -9.63 -1.31 -20.49
CA PHE A 128 -8.86 -1.80 -19.36
C PHE A 128 -8.69 -0.70 -18.30
N LYS A 129 -8.31 0.51 -18.72
CA LYS A 129 -8.18 1.65 -17.80
C LYS A 129 -9.48 1.92 -17.03
N LYS A 130 -10.61 1.98 -17.73
CA LYS A 130 -11.92 2.21 -17.07
C LYS A 130 -12.27 1.12 -16.06
N GLN A 131 -11.94 -0.14 -16.36
CA GLN A 131 -12.16 -1.23 -15.43
C GLN A 131 -11.32 -1.06 -14.17
N ILE A 132 -9.98 -0.95 -14.32
CA ILE A 132 -9.06 -0.83 -13.19
C ILE A 132 -9.38 0.41 -12.33
N GLU A 133 -9.69 1.53 -12.97
CA GLU A 133 -10.07 2.76 -12.28
C GLU A 133 -11.37 2.58 -11.49
N GLY A 134 -12.38 1.95 -12.09
CA GLY A 134 -13.66 1.69 -11.45
C GLY A 134 -13.52 0.81 -10.21
N GLU A 135 -12.76 -0.27 -10.32
CA GLU A 135 -12.49 -1.19 -9.21
C GLU A 135 -11.72 -0.48 -8.08
N ALA A 136 -10.63 0.24 -8.40
CA ALA A 136 -9.85 0.97 -7.40
C ALA A 136 -10.68 2.06 -6.70
N ARG A 137 -11.52 2.80 -7.44
CA ARG A 137 -12.42 3.81 -6.87
C ARG A 137 -13.48 3.18 -5.97
N PHE A 138 -14.04 2.02 -6.34
CA PHE A 138 -15.00 1.30 -5.52
C PHE A 138 -14.38 0.86 -4.20
N ILE A 139 -13.20 0.22 -4.23
CA ILE A 139 -12.48 -0.20 -3.03
C ILE A 139 -12.22 1.01 -2.12
N ARG A 140 -11.72 2.12 -2.67
CA ARG A 140 -11.46 3.36 -1.92
C ARG A 140 -12.74 3.92 -1.28
N ALA A 141 -13.84 3.95 -2.02
CA ALA A 141 -15.13 4.44 -1.53
C ALA A 141 -15.68 3.56 -0.40
N LEU A 142 -15.63 2.24 -0.54
CA LEU A 142 -16.05 1.30 0.50
C LEU A 142 -15.17 1.41 1.75
N THR A 143 -13.86 1.55 1.57
CA THR A 143 -12.89 1.79 2.65
C THR A 143 -13.28 3.05 3.42
N TYR A 144 -13.50 4.18 2.73
CA TYR A 144 -13.94 5.42 3.37
C TYR A 144 -15.30 5.30 4.06
N PHE A 145 -16.27 4.63 3.43
CA PHE A 145 -17.58 4.41 4.01
C PHE A 145 -17.48 3.64 5.35
N ASN A 146 -16.64 2.61 5.42
CA ASN A 146 -16.37 1.88 6.65
C ASN A 146 -15.70 2.77 7.69
N MET A 147 -14.73 3.59 7.29
CA MET A 147 -14.06 4.52 8.20
C MET A 147 -15.03 5.55 8.79
N VAL A 148 -15.93 6.12 7.98
CA VAL A 148 -16.94 7.08 8.48
C VAL A 148 -17.88 6.44 9.49
N ARG A 149 -18.25 5.16 9.29
CA ARG A 149 -19.08 4.43 10.25
C ARG A 149 -18.38 4.15 11.58
N LEU A 150 -17.04 4.05 11.58
CA LEU A 150 -16.24 3.77 12.78
C LEU A 150 -15.82 5.04 13.52
N TRP A 151 -15.41 6.09 12.79
CA TRP A 151 -14.79 7.29 13.36
C TRP A 151 -15.57 8.59 13.11
N GLY A 152 -16.59 8.57 12.26
CA GLY A 152 -17.28 9.79 11.82
C GLY A 152 -16.43 10.57 10.82
N ASP A 153 -16.00 11.77 11.18
CA ASP A 153 -15.22 12.62 10.30
C ASP A 153 -13.80 12.06 10.10
N VAL A 154 -13.41 11.85 8.85
CA VAL A 154 -12.10 11.29 8.48
C VAL A 154 -11.45 12.10 7.35
N PRO A 155 -10.11 12.18 7.30
CA PRO A 155 -9.41 12.92 6.26
C PRO A 155 -9.58 12.23 4.90
N ILE A 156 -10.01 13.00 3.90
CA ILE A 156 -10.19 12.53 2.53
C ILE A 156 -8.91 12.82 1.72
N ILE A 157 -8.24 11.76 1.29
CA ILE A 157 -6.99 11.76 0.54
C ILE A 157 -7.25 11.00 -0.76
N LEU A 158 -7.28 11.72 -1.88
CA LEU A 158 -7.64 11.17 -3.19
C LEU A 158 -6.47 11.04 -4.16
N ARG A 159 -5.27 11.39 -3.69
CA ARG A 159 -4.00 11.35 -4.42
C ARG A 159 -2.97 10.51 -3.69
N GLN A 160 -1.98 10.04 -4.41
CA GLN A 160 -0.80 9.41 -3.85
C GLN A 160 -0.08 10.42 -2.93
N VAL A 161 0.33 9.94 -1.75
CA VAL A 161 1.15 10.68 -0.80
C VAL A 161 2.55 10.11 -0.88
N THR A 162 3.56 10.96 -1.03
CA THR A 162 4.97 10.54 -1.10
C THR A 162 5.65 10.69 0.26
N PRO A 163 6.78 10.00 0.53
CA PRO A 163 7.46 10.09 1.82
C PRO A 163 7.92 11.49 2.25
N GLN A 164 7.92 12.46 1.32
CA GLN A 164 8.32 13.84 1.56
C GLN A 164 7.17 14.74 2.06
N GLU A 165 5.94 14.23 2.05
CA GLU A 165 4.73 14.90 2.53
C GLU A 165 4.25 14.32 3.85
#